data_AF-A0A0Q2UPF8-F1
#
_entry.id   AF-A0A0Q2UPF8-F1
#
_cell.length_a   1.000
_cell.length_b   1.000
_cell.length_c   1.000
_cell.angle_alpha   90.00
_cell.angle_beta   90.00
_cell.angle_gamma   90.00
#
_symmetry.space_group_name_H-M   'P 1'
#
loop_
_entity.id
_entity.type
_entity.pdbx_description
1 polymer ?
#
loop_
_entity_poly.entity_id
_entity_poly.type
_entity_poly.pdbx_seq_one_letter_code
_entity_poly.pdbx_strand_id
1 'polypeptide(L)'
;MSSIKITPAFVAVTTHEILQKLGKPFEATINTYLLSKYGKGIEIIEDNPRTFYTALKELFGEFAARVFIYDLIKELDIPIKSTDIEDMITALEGYLGE
;
A
#
# COMPACT_ATOMS: atom_id res chain seq x y z
N MET A 1 -22.08 10.77 18.23
CA MET A 1 -20.64 10.80 17.88
C MET A 1 -20.52 10.13 16.52
N SER A 2 -20.27 10.92 15.47
CA SER A 2 -20.10 10.38 14.12
C SER A 2 -18.80 9.60 14.11
N SER A 3 -18.86 8.28 13.90
CA SER A 3 -17.67 7.53 13.52
C SER A 3 -17.16 8.17 12.24
N ILE A 4 -15.97 8.75 12.31
CA ILE A 4 -15.25 9.15 11.10
C ILE A 4 -15.01 7.82 10.40
N LYS A 5 -15.79 7.52 9.36
CA LYS A 5 -15.44 6.48 8.41
C LYS A 5 -14.13 6.96 7.82
N ILE A 6 -13.01 6.43 8.31
CA ILE A 6 -11.72 6.67 7.71
C ILE A 6 -11.82 6.03 6.33
N THR A 7 -12.03 6.86 5.33
CA THR A 7 -12.38 6.44 3.97
C THR A 7 -11.17 5.73 3.35
N PRO A 8 -11.38 4.64 2.58
CA PRO A 8 -10.33 3.93 1.83
C PRO A 8 -9.36 4.86 1.11
N ALA A 9 -9.86 5.98 0.59
CA ALA A 9 -9.13 7.08 -0.04
C ALA A 9 -7.89 7.59 0.73
N PHE A 10 -7.78 7.35 2.03
CA PHE A 10 -6.59 7.73 2.81
C PHE A 10 -5.39 6.82 2.51
N VAL A 11 -5.61 5.54 2.19
CA VAL A 11 -4.54 4.57 1.92
C VAL A 11 -3.84 4.88 0.59
N ALA A 12 -4.56 5.13 -0.50
CA ALA A 12 -3.90 5.52 -1.76
C ALA A 12 -3.19 6.88 -1.62
N VAL A 13 -3.78 7.85 -0.92
CA VAL A 13 -3.14 9.15 -0.67
C VAL A 13 -1.82 9.00 0.08
N THR A 14 -1.80 8.27 1.20
CA THR A 14 -0.56 8.00 1.94
C THR A 14 0.44 7.22 1.11
N THR A 15 -0.02 6.28 0.28
CA THR A 15 0.82 5.53 -0.68
C THR A 15 1.49 6.49 -1.67
N HIS A 16 0.75 7.43 -2.26
CA HIS A 16 1.30 8.46 -3.14
C HIS A 16 2.34 9.32 -2.41
N GLU A 17 2.07 9.76 -1.19
CA GLU A 17 3.01 10.57 -0.40
C GLU A 17 4.33 9.84 -0.13
N ILE A 18 4.28 8.56 0.24
CA ILE A 18 5.49 7.74 0.46
C ILE A 18 6.27 7.62 -0.84
N LEU A 19 5.59 7.32 -1.96
CA LEU A 19 6.25 7.19 -3.26
C LEU A 19 6.87 8.51 -3.75
N GLN A 20 6.24 9.64 -3.47
CA GLN A 20 6.79 10.96 -3.78
C GLN A 20 8.03 11.29 -2.96
N LYS A 21 8.09 10.86 -1.69
CA LYS A 21 9.31 10.98 -0.85
C LYS A 21 10.47 10.17 -1.44
N LEU A 22 10.21 9.02 -2.09
CA LEU A 22 11.22 8.21 -2.79
C LEU A 22 11.62 8.81 -4.15
N GLY A 23 10.74 9.60 -4.76
CA GLY A 23 10.99 10.42 -5.94
C GLY A 23 10.04 10.12 -7.10
N LYS A 24 9.75 11.13 -7.92
CA LYS A 24 8.80 11.05 -9.05
C LYS A 24 8.98 9.82 -9.97
N PRO A 25 10.21 9.37 -10.30
CA PRO A 25 10.38 8.19 -11.13
C PRO A 25 9.83 6.90 -10.50
N PHE A 26 9.86 6.76 -9.18
CA PHE A 26 9.34 5.57 -8.48
C PHE A 26 7.83 5.45 -8.64
N GLU A 27 7.11 6.54 -8.33
CA GLU A 27 5.65 6.60 -8.49
C GLU A 27 5.24 6.30 -9.94
N ALA A 28 5.90 6.94 -10.91
CA ALA A 28 5.62 6.71 -12.33
C ALA A 28 5.89 5.26 -12.76
N THR A 29 6.97 4.65 -12.26
CA THR A 29 7.32 3.26 -12.58
C THR A 29 6.28 2.29 -12.06
N ILE A 30 5.89 2.43 -10.78
CA ILE A 30 4.88 1.57 -10.15
C ILE A 30 3.53 1.74 -10.84
N ASN A 31 3.09 2.99 -11.05
CA ASN A 31 1.81 3.26 -11.67
C ASN A 31 1.74 2.70 -13.11
N THR A 32 2.82 2.86 -13.89
CA THR A 32 2.90 2.29 -15.24
C THR A 32 2.83 0.77 -15.22
N TYR A 33 3.54 0.12 -14.29
CA TYR A 33 3.52 -1.33 -14.16
C TYR A 33 2.13 -1.85 -13.76
N LEU A 34 1.51 -1.24 -12.76
CA LEU A 34 0.17 -1.61 -12.29
C LEU A 34 -0.88 -1.44 -13.40
N LEU A 35 -0.85 -0.31 -14.12
CA LEU A 35 -1.74 -0.07 -15.25
C LEU A 35 -1.55 -1.12 -16.35
N SER A 36 -0.29 -1.47 -16.67
CA SER A 36 0.00 -2.45 -17.72
C SER A 36 -0.42 -3.87 -17.35
N LYS A 37 -0.31 -4.27 -16.08
CA LYS A 37 -0.51 -5.66 -15.65
C LYS A 37 -1.93 -5.91 -15.10
N TYR A 38 -2.49 -4.95 -14.39
CA TYR A 38 -3.74 -5.09 -13.65
C TYR A 38 -4.84 -4.11 -14.12
N GLY A 39 -4.52 -3.17 -15.02
CA GLY A 39 -5.49 -2.20 -15.55
C GLY A 39 -5.92 -1.12 -14.56
N LYS A 40 -5.26 -1.03 -13.40
CA LYS A 40 -5.47 -0.02 -12.35
C LYS A 40 -4.14 0.56 -11.93
N GLY A 41 -4.14 1.80 -11.46
CA GLY A 41 -2.98 2.47 -10.90
C GLY A 41 -2.76 2.12 -9.43
N ILE A 42 -2.15 3.06 -8.70
CA ILE A 42 -1.82 2.95 -7.27
C ILE A 42 -3.07 2.67 -6.42
N GLU A 43 -4.25 3.13 -6.83
CA GLU A 43 -5.53 2.90 -6.16
C GLU A 43 -5.87 1.41 -5.96
N ILE A 44 -5.23 0.50 -6.69
CA ILE A 44 -5.38 -0.95 -6.49
C ILE A 44 -5.04 -1.40 -5.07
N ILE A 45 -4.25 -0.62 -4.32
CA ILE A 45 -3.94 -0.93 -2.91
C ILE A 45 -5.19 -0.87 -2.02
N GLU A 46 -6.19 -0.07 -2.37
CA GLU A 46 -7.45 0.03 -1.61
C GLU A 46 -8.39 -1.15 -1.90
N ASP A 47 -8.29 -1.72 -3.11
CA ASP A 47 -9.09 -2.87 -3.53
C ASP A 47 -8.44 -4.20 -3.16
N ASN A 48 -7.12 -4.27 -3.26
CA ASN A 48 -6.35 -5.50 -3.08
C ASN A 48 -4.90 -5.18 -2.66
N PRO A 49 -4.64 -4.97 -1.36
CA PRO A 49 -3.30 -4.69 -0.83
C PRO A 49 -2.26 -5.75 -1.21
N ARG A 50 -2.66 -7.02 -1.32
CA ARG A 50 -1.79 -8.13 -1.72
C ARG A 50 -1.26 -7.95 -3.13
N THR A 51 -2.12 -7.55 -4.07
CA THR A 51 -1.74 -7.34 -5.46
C THR A 51 -0.77 -6.17 -5.58
N PHE A 52 -1.01 -5.09 -4.83
CA PHE A 52 -0.07 -3.97 -4.75
C PHE A 52 1.29 -4.42 -4.19
N TYR A 53 1.30 -5.17 -3.08
CA TYR A 53 2.53 -5.74 -2.51
C TYR A 53 3.27 -6.65 -3.50
N THR A 54 2.56 -7.54 -4.21
CA THR A 54 3.15 -8.40 -5.23
C THR A 54 3.79 -7.58 -6.34
N ALA A 55 3.16 -6.50 -6.80
CA ALA A 55 3.73 -5.61 -7.80
C ALA A 55 5.04 -4.96 -7.34
N LEU A 56 5.09 -4.47 -6.10
CA LEU A 56 6.33 -3.94 -5.51
C LEU A 56 7.41 -5.01 -5.43
N LYS A 57 7.05 -6.23 -5.02
CA LYS A 57 7.98 -7.36 -4.90
C LYS A 57 8.57 -7.75 -6.26
N GLU A 58 7.78 -7.72 -7.31
CA GLU A 58 8.24 -8.02 -8.67
C GLU A 58 9.17 -6.93 -9.23
N LEU A 59 8.89 -5.65 -8.95
CA LEU A 59 9.68 -4.52 -9.45
C LEU A 59 10.99 -4.32 -8.68
N PHE A 60 10.96 -4.44 -7.35
CA PHE A 60 12.04 -3.99 -6.48
C PHE A 60 12.54 -5.08 -5.52
N GLY A 61 11.97 -6.27 -5.57
CA GLY A 61 12.28 -7.38 -4.68
C GLY A 61 11.51 -7.34 -3.35
N GLU A 62 11.55 -8.47 -2.65
CA GLU A 62 10.75 -8.69 -1.44
C GLU A 62 11.10 -7.74 -0.30
N PHE A 63 12.39 -7.44 -0.11
CA PHE A 63 12.83 -6.55 0.96
C PHE A 63 12.23 -5.15 0.80
N ALA A 64 12.32 -4.56 -0.39
CA ALA A 64 11.78 -3.23 -0.66
C ALA A 64 10.25 -3.20 -0.51
N ALA A 65 9.56 -4.22 -1.01
CA ALA A 65 8.11 -4.33 -0.87
C ALA A 65 7.68 -4.42 0.60
N ARG A 66 8.39 -5.20 1.42
CA ARG A 66 8.09 -5.34 2.85
C ARG A 66 8.34 -4.04 3.62
N VAL A 67 9.43 -3.32 3.32
CA VAL A 67 9.70 -2.01 3.92
C VAL A 67 8.61 -1.02 3.56
N PHE A 68 8.16 -0.99 2.30
CA PHE A 68 7.09 -0.11 1.87
C PHE A 68 5.79 -0.35 2.66
N ILE A 69 5.36 -1.61 2.80
CA ILE A 69 4.14 -1.95 3.55
C ILE A 69 4.29 -1.56 5.02
N TYR A 70 5.47 -1.77 5.62
CA TYR A 70 5.73 -1.37 6.99
C TYR A 70 5.63 0.15 7.19
N ASP A 71 6.22 0.94 6.28
CA ASP A 71 6.16 2.40 6.33
C ASP A 71 4.72 2.89 6.14
N LEU A 72 3.97 2.29 5.22
CA LEU A 72 2.56 2.59 5.01
C LEU A 72 1.72 2.34 6.27
N ILE A 73 1.87 1.18 6.90
CA ILE A 73 1.16 0.84 8.15
C ILE A 73 1.48 1.83 9.26
N LYS A 74 2.74 2.24 9.38
CA LYS A 74 3.16 3.23 10.37
C LYS A 74 2.58 4.61 10.11
N GLU A 75 2.61 5.08 8.87
CA GLU A 75 2.06 6.39 8.51
C GLU A 75 0.54 6.43 8.69
N LEU A 76 -0.14 5.27 8.53
CA LEU A 76 -1.58 5.12 8.77
C LEU A 76 -1.94 4.82 10.23
N ASP A 77 -0.96 4.70 11.13
CA ASP A 77 -1.11 4.32 12.54
C ASP A 77 -1.95 3.03 12.74
N ILE A 78 -1.76 2.05 11.86
CA ILE A 78 -2.49 0.78 11.91
C ILE A 78 -1.85 -0.15 12.96
N PRO A 79 -2.61 -0.64 13.95
CA PRO A 79 -2.08 -1.55 14.95
C PRO A 79 -1.77 -2.92 14.36
N ILE A 80 -0.52 -3.38 14.50
CA ILE A 80 -0.05 -4.69 14.03
C ILE A 80 0.37 -5.59 15.19
N LYS A 81 0.17 -6.90 15.03
CA LYS A 81 0.61 -7.91 16.00
C LYS A 81 2.11 -8.19 15.92
N SER A 82 2.66 -8.17 14.71
CA SER A 82 4.07 -8.39 14.43
C SER A 82 4.49 -7.68 13.13
N THR A 83 5.78 -7.67 12.83
CA THR A 83 6.33 -7.15 11.56
C THR A 83 6.42 -8.21 10.47
N ASP A 84 5.78 -9.37 10.66
CA ASP A 84 5.58 -10.34 9.59
C ASP A 84 4.71 -9.76 8.48
N ILE A 85 5.03 -10.08 7.23
CA ILE A 85 4.33 -9.49 6.08
C ILE A 85 2.87 -9.90 6.01
N GLU A 86 2.52 -11.12 6.42
CA GLU A 86 1.13 -11.58 6.41
C GLU A 86 0.31 -10.85 7.48
N ASP A 87 0.88 -10.64 8.67
CA ASP A 87 0.25 -9.86 9.73
C ASP A 87 0.03 -8.40 9.29
N MET A 88 1.01 -7.81 8.61
CA MET A 88 0.93 -6.44 8.09
C MET A 88 -0.13 -6.28 7.00
N ILE A 89 -0.13 -7.17 6.00
CA ILE A 89 -1.14 -7.16 4.94
C ILE A 89 -2.54 -7.37 5.52
N THR A 90 -2.70 -8.35 6.42
CA THR A 90 -3.99 -8.63 7.06
C THR A 90 -4.49 -7.42 7.87
N ALA A 91 -3.59 -6.70 8.54
CA ALA A 91 -3.96 -5.48 9.26
C ALA A 91 -4.41 -4.37 8.31
N LEU A 92 -3.77 -4.24 7.14
CA LEU A 92 -4.15 -3.27 6.12
C LEU A 92 -5.50 -3.64 5.46
N GLU A 93 -5.75 -4.92 5.18
CA GLU A 93 -7.04 -5.44 4.69
C GLU A 93 -8.17 -5.15 5.71
N GLY A 94 -7.94 -5.46 6.99
CA GLY A 94 -8.91 -5.17 8.05
C GLY A 94 -9.16 -3.68 8.26
N TYR A 95 -8.16 -2.83 8.01
CA TYR A 95 -8.32 -1.37 8.04
C TYR A 95 -9.20 -0.84 6.90
N LEU A 96 -9.11 -1.46 5.72
CA LEU A 96 -9.93 -1.12 4.55
C LEU A 96 -11.38 -1.63 4.66
N GLY A 97 -11.67 -2.48 5.65
CA GLY A 97 -13.01 -2.96 5.98
C GLY A 97 -13.34 -4.36 5.48
N GLU A 98 -12.33 -5.20 5.25
CA GLU A 98 -12.49 -6.65 5.05
C GLU A 98 -12.53 -7.45 6.36
#